data_AF-X1HDP5-F1
#
_entry.id   AF-X1HDP5-F1
#
_cell.length_a   1.000
_cell.length_b   1.000
_cell.length_c   1.000
_cell.angle_alpha   90.00
_cell.angle_beta   90.00
_cell.angle_gamma   90.00
#
_symmetry.space_group_name_H-M   'P 1'
#
loop_
_entity.id
_entity.type
_entity.pdbx_description
1 polymer ?
#
loop_
_entity_poly.entity_id
_entity_poly.type
_entity_poly.pdbx_seq_one_letter_code
_entity_poly.pdbx_strand_id
1 'polypeptide(L)' 'ELLCAAQAFDFRRPLKSSKILEACHEYIRKKIPHLTEDTILSDFIEAAIEIIKSNELLKISNQ' A
#
# COMPACT_ATOMS: atom_id res chain seq x y z
N GLU A 1 2.64 7.43 6.40
CA GLU A 1 3.47 7.28 5.17
C GLU A 1 2.99 6.18 4.22
N LEU A 2 2.69 4.95 4.70
CA LEU A 2 2.30 3.80 3.85
C LEU A 2 1.28 4.14 2.76
N LEU A 3 0.19 4.83 3.13
CA LEU A 3 -0.84 5.29 2.19
C LEU A 3 -0.26 6.17 1.07
N CYS A 4 0.50 7.20 1.43
CA CYS A 4 1.11 8.13 0.47
C CYS A 4 2.13 7.43 -0.44
N ALA A 5 2.94 6.52 0.12
CA ALA A 5 3.92 5.75 -0.65
C ALA A 5 3.23 4.84 -1.69
N ALA A 6 2.11 4.20 -1.32
CA ALA A 6 1.32 3.40 -2.24
C ALA A 6 0.71 4.26 -3.37
N GLN A 7 0.18 5.46 -3.07
CA GLN A 7 -0.30 6.38 -4.10
C GLN A 7 0.84 6.83 -5.03
N ALA A 8 2.00 7.19 -4.48
CA ALA A 8 3.17 7.59 -5.25
C ALA A 8 3.70 6.47 -6.17
N PHE A 9 3.58 5.21 -5.74
CA PHE A 9 3.87 4.04 -6.57
C PHE A 9 2.95 3.98 -7.79
N ASP A 10 1.64 4.21 -7.61
CA ASP A 10 0.67 4.17 -8.71
C ASP A 10 0.89 5.31 -9.71
N PHE A 11 1.18 6.52 -9.23
CA PHE A 11 1.46 7.66 -10.11
C PHE A 11 2.74 7.49 -10.95
N ARG A 12 3.62 6.56 -10.58
CA ARG A 12 4.83 6.23 -11.34
C ARG A 12 4.64 5.12 -12.37
N ARG A 13 3.45 4.52 -12.49
CA ARG A 13 3.20 3.51 -13.52
C ARG A 13 3.43 4.10 -14.92
N PRO A 14 4.04 3.33 -15.86
CA PRO A 14 4.26 1.88 -15.82
C PRO A 14 5.56 1.42 -15.13
N LEU A 15 6.33 2.32 -14.50
CA LEU A 15 7.53 1.92 -13.78
C LEU A 15 7.19 0.92 -12.66
N LYS A 16 8.08 -0.05 -12.48
CA LYS A 16 7.96 -1.09 -11.46
C LYS A 16 9.17 -1.05 -10.54
N SER A 17 8.94 -1.35 -9.26
CA SER A 17 9.99 -1.53 -8.27
C SER A 17 10.49 -2.98 -8.25
N SER A 18 11.26 -3.35 -7.22
CA SER A 18 11.67 -4.73 -7.00
C SER A 18 10.47 -5.66 -6.77
N LYS A 19 10.64 -6.96 -7.04
CA LYS A 19 9.58 -7.97 -6.87
C LYS A 19 8.93 -7.93 -5.48
N ILE A 20 9.74 -7.77 -4.44
CA ILE A 20 9.28 -7.70 -3.05
C ILE A 20 8.41 -6.45 -2.83
N LEU A 21 8.86 -5.28 -3.30
CA LEU A 21 8.10 -4.04 -3.15
C LEU A 21 6.81 -4.04 -3.96
N GLU A 22 6.80 -4.66 -5.14
CA GLU A 22 5.57 -4.89 -5.92
C GLU A 22 4.58 -5.79 -5.18
N ALA A 23 5.04 -6.89 -4.57
CA ALA A 23 4.19 -7.78 -3.78
C ALA A 23 3.59 -7.07 -2.55
N CYS A 24 4.40 -6.26 -1.85
CA CYS A 24 3.92 -5.42 -0.76
C CYS A 24 2.87 -4.41 -1.24
N HIS A 25 3.11 -3.73 -2.36
CA HIS A 25 2.18 -2.77 -2.94
C HIS A 25 0.87 -3.41 -3.37
N GLU A 26 0.92 -4.58 -4.02
CA GLU A 26 -0.26 -5.38 -4.38
C GLU A 26 -1.07 -5.78 -3.14
N TYR A 27 -0.42 -6.18 -2.05
CA TYR A 27 -1.11 -6.49 -0.79
C TYR A 27 -1.83 -5.26 -0.22
N ILE A 28 -1.17 -4.09 -0.21
CA ILE A 28 -1.79 -2.83 0.23
C ILE A 28 -3.02 -2.51 -0.62
N ARG A 29 -2.92 -2.67 -1.95
CA ARG A 29 -4.02 -2.35 -2.88
C ARG A 29 -5.24 -3.26 -2.78
N LYS A 30 -5.09 -4.47 -2.22
CA LYS A 30 -6.22 -5.34 -1.85
C LYS A 30 -7.04 -4.81 -0.66
N LYS A 31 -6.49 -3.88 0.12
CA LYS A 31 -7.11 -3.34 1.34
C LYS A 31 -7.44 -1.85 1.23
N ILE A 32 -6.60 -1.11 0.52
CA ILE A 32 -6.73 0.33 0.33
C ILE A 32 -6.68 0.59 -1.18
N PRO A 33 -7.78 1.00 -1.82
CA PRO A 33 -7.79 1.30 -3.25
C PRO A 33 -6.95 2.54 -3.58
N HIS A 34 -6.57 2.67 -4.85
CA HIS A 34 -6.03 3.94 -5.36
C HIS A 34 -7.11 5.03 -5.22
N LEU A 35 -6.74 6.19 -4.69
CA LEU A 35 -7.71 7.24 -4.39
C LEU A 35 -7.57 8.31 -5.47
N THR A 36 -8.63 8.52 -6.26
CA THR A 36 -8.62 9.44 -7.41
C THR A 36 -9.32 10.76 -7.13
N GLU A 37 -10.06 10.84 -6.03
CA GLU A 37 -10.85 11.99 -5.64
C GLU A 37 -10.63 12.30 -4.16
N ASP A 38 -10.90 13.54 -3.78
CA ASP A 38 -10.83 13.97 -2.39
C ASP A 38 -11.88 13.20 -1.57
N THR A 39 -11.39 12.40 -0.61
CA THR A 39 -12.22 11.55 0.23
C THR A 39 -11.81 11.66 1.69
N ILE A 40 -12.72 11.28 2.59
CA ILE A 40 -12.40 11.12 4.00
C ILE A 40 -11.35 10.01 4.14
N LEU A 41 -10.21 10.35 4.77
CA LEU A 41 -9.06 9.44 4.86
C LEU A 41 -9.05 8.56 6.11
N SER A 42 -9.92 8.84 7.09
CA SER A 42 -9.91 8.16 8.40
C SER A 42 -9.92 6.63 8.26
N ASP A 43 -10.85 6.08 7.47
CA ASP A 43 -10.98 4.63 7.28
C ASP A 43 -9.75 4.01 6.60
N PHE A 44 -9.14 4.74 5.66
CA PHE A 44 -7.93 4.29 4.98
C PHE A 44 -6.69 4.38 5.86
N ILE A 45 -6.64 5.36 6.77
CA ILE A 45 -5.59 5.48 7.78
C ILE A 45 -5.70 4.32 8.77
N GLU A 46 -6.91 4.00 9.25
CA GLU A 46 -7.14 2.84 10.12
C GLU A 46 -6.76 1.53 9.42
N ALA A 47 -7.15 1.33 8.16
CA ALA A 47 -6.74 0.17 7.38
C ALA A 47 -5.21 0.09 7.24
N ALA A 48 -4.52 1.22 7.02
CA ALA A 48 -3.06 1.25 6.94
C ALA A 48 -2.40 0.89 8.29
N ILE A 49 -2.96 1.33 9.41
CA ILE A 49 -2.50 0.97 10.75
C ILE A 49 -2.63 -0.54 10.97
N GLU A 50 -3.77 -1.13 10.59
CA GLU A 50 -3.99 -2.57 10.74
C GLU A 50 -3.06 -3.41 9.85
N ILE A 51 -2.75 -2.95 8.64
CA ILE A 51 -1.71 -3.57 7.80
C ILE A 51 -0.36 -3.60 8.52
N ILE A 52 0.06 -2.49 9.14
CA ILE A 52 1.35 -2.42 9.87
C ILE A 52 1.32 -3.36 11.09
N LYS A 53 0.26 -3.30 11.91
CA LYS A 53 0.14 -4.15 13.10
C LYS A 53 0.11 -5.64 12.79
N SER A 54 -0.45 -6.02 11.64
CA SER A 54 -0.54 -7.42 11.23
C SER A 54 0.80 -8.07 10.90
N ASN A 55 1.88 -7.28 10.70
CA ASN A 55 3.19 -7.74 10.23
C ASN A 55 3.15 -8.47 8.87
N GLU A 56 2.06 -8.39 8.10
CA GLU A 56 1.93 -9.10 6.82
C GLU A 56 2.97 -8.64 5.80
N LEU A 57 3.32 -7.35 5.79
CA LEU A 57 4.38 -6.84 4.91
C LEU A 57 5.75 -7.45 5.22
N LEU A 58 6.04 -7.75 6.50
CA LEU A 58 7.28 -8.43 6.90
C LEU A 58 7.28 -9.89 6.43
N LYS A 59 6.12 -10.56 6.47
CA LYS A 59 5.99 -11.92 5.94
C LYS A 59 6.24 -11.97 4.44
N ILE A 60 5.69 -11.01 3.70
CA ILE A 60 5.91 -10.87 2.25
C ILE A 60 7.37 -10.55 1.93
N SER A 61 8.03 -9.69 2.72
CA SER A 61 9.42 -9.31 2.44
C SER A 61 10.46 -10.37 2.77
N ASN A 62 10.11 -11.35 3.60
CA ASN A 62 10.99 -12.44 4.02
C ASN A 62 10.81 -13.72 3.18
N GLN A 63 10.00 -13.66 2.11
CA GLN A 63 9.88 -14.69 1.08
C GLN A 63 10.91 -14.48 -0.03
#